data_AF-J3JFG7-F1
#
_entry.id   AF-J3JFG7-F1
#
_cell.length_a   1.000
_cell.length_b   1.000
_cell.length_c   1.000
_cell.angle_alpha   90.00
_cell.angle_beta   90.00
_cell.angle_gamma   90.00
#
_symmetry.space_group_name_H-M   'P 1'
#
loop_
_entity.id
_entity.type
_entity.pdbx_description
1 polymer ?
#
loop_
_entity_poly.entity_id
_entity_poly.type
_entity_poly.pdbx_seq_one_letter_code
_entity_poly.pdbx_strand_id
1 'polypeptide(L)'
;MGTNLDHGKFTKMTTTFHTLLALDVFILFFSGYSLMFNDELWWMVLLMGGNTGVLAVHRLAGAGLLTLITFWMLMMVTTDTGRSNFREILPTKGDVVAFVQDIKFVLGRADERHPNARQFAGYKADEVPLLSYIGKGVVFIFATELTLLSISGVLIWSKTGVVSLFATKTAATAFVVFHGLLGVIMLMGIMFHIFEHSFHPAFFPVEVKAFIPRSEIPESHEHDDAETTGIERLTLSRHWGWATHVVGAFTVIGIVSVMVGSIFDEGFPVPADLAVGGGPTDLLLTIGINIGVFVLFLGMVLQMYGNLLRVRWERQLKTRRSRTATDGSGNRSDD
;
A
#
# COMPACT_ATOMS: atom_id res chain seq x y z
N MET A 1 10.12 -8.00 -25.12
CA MET A 1 9.32 -8.33 -23.92
C MET A 1 9.84 -7.45 -22.78
N GLY A 2 9.53 -6.16 -22.84
CA GLY A 2 10.07 -5.16 -21.92
C GLY A 2 9.24 -3.91 -22.09
N THR A 3 8.26 -3.73 -21.21
CA THR A 3 7.32 -2.58 -21.24
C THR A 3 6.74 -2.27 -19.85
N ASN A 4 6.77 -3.23 -18.91
CA ASN A 4 6.29 -3.01 -17.52
C ASN A 4 7.34 -3.17 -16.42
N LEU A 5 8.48 -3.81 -16.74
CA LEU A 5 9.50 -4.13 -15.74
C LEU A 5 10.58 -3.05 -15.64
N ASP A 6 10.74 -2.21 -16.66
CA ASP A 6 11.90 -1.31 -16.77
C ASP A 6 11.92 -0.16 -15.74
N HIS A 7 10.82 0.04 -15.00
CA HIS A 7 10.72 1.06 -13.96
C HIS A 7 11.08 0.54 -12.55
N GLY A 8 11.40 -0.76 -12.41
CA GLY A 8 11.70 -1.35 -11.12
C GLY A 8 12.99 -0.76 -10.55
N LYS A 9 12.91 0.09 -9.52
CA LYS A 9 14.07 0.60 -8.78
C LYS A 9 14.22 -0.01 -7.38
N PHE A 10 13.37 -0.97 -7.05
CA PHE A 10 13.34 -1.59 -5.73
C PHE A 10 14.34 -2.73 -5.58
N THR A 11 14.98 -2.77 -4.42
CA THR A 11 15.89 -3.85 -4.04
C THR A 11 15.10 -5.07 -3.57
N LYS A 12 15.74 -6.24 -3.50
CA LYS A 12 15.13 -7.45 -2.93
C LYS A 12 14.70 -7.27 -1.48
N MET A 13 15.43 -6.45 -0.72
CA MET A 13 15.06 -6.07 0.64
C MET A 13 13.76 -5.26 0.63
N THR A 14 13.65 -4.24 -0.22
CA THR A 14 12.45 -3.40 -0.36
C THR A 14 11.22 -4.21 -0.75
N THR A 15 11.32 -5.08 -1.76
CA THR A 15 10.17 -5.89 -2.21
C THR A 15 9.74 -6.92 -1.17
N THR A 16 10.70 -7.52 -0.44
CA THR A 16 10.39 -8.45 0.65
C THR A 16 9.77 -7.72 1.84
N PHE A 17 10.31 -6.55 2.21
CA PHE A 17 9.75 -5.71 3.27
C PHE A 17 8.33 -5.28 2.93
N HIS A 18 8.09 -4.80 1.70
CA HIS A 18 6.75 -4.47 1.22
C HIS A 18 5.80 -5.66 1.39
N THR A 19 6.21 -6.87 1.01
CA THR A 19 5.36 -8.05 1.16
C THR A 19 4.99 -8.38 2.60
N LEU A 20 5.97 -8.32 3.51
CA LEU A 20 5.73 -8.59 4.93
C LEU A 20 4.87 -7.49 5.56
N LEU A 21 5.18 -6.23 5.26
CA LEU A 21 4.42 -5.08 5.74
C LEU A 21 2.98 -5.13 5.25
N ALA A 22 2.75 -5.38 3.97
CA ALA A 22 1.40 -5.47 3.40
C ALA A 22 0.57 -6.56 4.08
N LEU A 23 1.14 -7.75 4.29
CA LEU A 23 0.44 -8.85 4.98
C LEU A 23 0.06 -8.47 6.41
N ASP A 24 1.01 -7.90 7.16
CA ASP A 24 0.80 -7.49 8.55
C ASP A 24 -0.24 -6.37 8.66
N VAL A 25 -0.16 -5.38 7.76
CA VAL A 25 -1.14 -4.31 7.61
C VAL A 25 -2.53 -4.86 7.29
N PHE A 26 -2.68 -5.83 6.40
CA PHE A 26 -4.00 -6.44 6.14
C PHE A 26 -4.59 -7.11 7.39
N ILE A 27 -3.77 -7.82 8.18
CA ILE A 27 -4.24 -8.44 9.43
C ILE A 27 -4.66 -7.36 10.44
N LEU A 28 -3.87 -6.29 10.56
CA LEU A 28 -4.19 -5.14 11.39
C LEU A 28 -5.51 -4.48 10.98
N PHE A 29 -5.75 -4.30 9.68
CA PHE A 29 -6.99 -3.73 9.19
C PHE A 29 -8.17 -4.67 9.39
N PHE A 30 -8.08 -5.95 9.04
CA PHE A 30 -9.21 -6.86 9.28
C PHE A 30 -9.58 -6.94 10.75
N SER A 31 -8.60 -6.98 11.65
CA SER A 31 -8.87 -7.02 13.10
C SER A 31 -9.34 -5.66 13.65
N GLY A 32 -8.69 -4.55 13.30
CA GLY A 32 -9.05 -3.21 13.77
C GLY A 32 -10.40 -2.73 13.25
N TYR A 33 -10.69 -3.03 11.98
CA TYR A 33 -11.95 -2.70 11.33
C TYR A 33 -13.12 -3.47 11.97
N SER A 34 -12.88 -4.74 12.34
CA SER A 34 -13.84 -5.57 13.09
C SER A 34 -14.08 -5.08 14.53
N LEU A 35 -13.12 -4.40 15.15
CA LEU A 35 -13.30 -3.78 16.48
C LEU A 35 -14.14 -2.52 16.40
N MET A 36 -13.93 -1.72 15.35
CA MET A 36 -14.59 -0.43 15.19
C MET A 36 -16.04 -0.57 14.70
N PHE A 37 -16.29 -1.46 13.74
CA PHE A 37 -17.62 -1.68 13.13
C PHE A 37 -18.10 -3.09 13.43
N ASN A 38 -18.12 -3.44 14.72
CA ASN A 38 -18.40 -4.78 15.19
C ASN A 38 -19.84 -5.23 14.86
N ASP A 39 -20.78 -4.28 14.76
CA ASP A 39 -22.18 -4.56 14.43
C ASP A 39 -22.32 -4.92 12.94
N GLU A 40 -21.67 -4.18 12.03
CA GLU A 40 -21.67 -4.47 10.58
C GLU A 40 -20.77 -5.65 10.20
N LEU A 41 -19.71 -5.89 10.99
CA LEU A 41 -18.70 -6.93 10.76
C LEU A 41 -18.75 -8.05 11.81
N TRP A 42 -19.92 -8.31 12.38
CA TRP A 42 -20.14 -9.35 13.39
C TRP A 42 -19.59 -10.73 12.98
N TRP A 43 -19.64 -11.04 11.67
CA TRP A 43 -19.16 -12.31 11.13
C TRP A 43 -17.63 -12.43 11.19
N MET A 44 -16.90 -11.32 11.05
CA MET A 44 -15.44 -11.29 11.22
C MET A 44 -15.07 -11.44 12.68
N VAL A 45 -15.81 -10.76 13.57
CA VAL A 45 -15.65 -10.90 15.02
C VAL A 45 -15.83 -12.36 15.43
N LEU A 46 -16.87 -13.03 14.92
CA LEU A 46 -17.11 -14.46 15.16
C LEU A 46 -15.98 -15.32 14.61
N LEU A 47 -15.54 -15.09 13.36
CA LEU A 47 -14.48 -15.85 12.71
C LEU A 47 -13.14 -15.77 13.45
N MET A 48 -12.84 -14.62 14.08
CA MET A 48 -11.63 -14.43 14.87
C MET A 48 -11.75 -14.93 16.32
N GLY A 49 -12.87 -15.53 16.72
CA GLY A 49 -13.08 -16.09 18.06
C GLY A 49 -13.67 -15.10 19.08
N GLY A 50 -14.47 -14.14 18.61
CA GLY A 50 -15.10 -13.09 19.41
C GLY A 50 -14.14 -11.93 19.74
N ASN A 51 -14.63 -10.95 20.52
CA ASN A 51 -13.87 -9.73 20.84
C ASN A 51 -12.48 -10.00 21.44
N THR A 52 -12.35 -11.02 22.28
CA THR A 52 -11.06 -11.43 22.86
C THR A 52 -10.08 -11.89 21.78
N GLY A 53 -10.56 -12.68 20.81
CA GLY A 53 -9.75 -13.16 19.70
C GLY A 53 -9.34 -12.04 18.75
N VAL A 54 -10.28 -11.16 18.37
CA VAL A 54 -9.98 -9.97 17.55
C VAL A 54 -8.91 -9.09 18.20
N LEU A 55 -9.04 -8.79 19.49
CA LEU A 55 -8.05 -8.00 20.24
C LEU A 55 -6.68 -8.69 20.31
N ALA A 56 -6.65 -10.02 20.48
CA ALA A 56 -5.40 -10.77 20.48
C ALA A 56 -4.71 -10.72 19.11
N VAL A 57 -5.45 -10.96 18.03
CA VAL A 57 -4.94 -10.87 16.65
C VAL A 57 -4.41 -9.47 16.36
N HIS A 58 -5.18 -8.42 16.69
CA HIS A 58 -4.78 -7.04 16.45
C HIS A 58 -3.47 -6.69 17.17
N ARG A 59 -3.33 -7.08 18.44
CA ARG A 59 -2.11 -6.84 19.23
C ARG A 59 -0.91 -7.62 18.71
N LEU A 60 -1.10 -8.87 18.30
CA LEU A 60 -0.02 -9.70 17.74
C LEU A 60 0.48 -9.12 16.42
N ALA A 61 -0.44 -8.73 15.52
CA ALA A 61 -0.07 -8.05 14.28
C ALA A 61 0.56 -6.69 14.54
N GLY A 62 0.05 -5.92 15.52
CA GLY A 62 0.70 -4.69 15.96
C GLY A 62 2.15 -4.89 16.43
N ALA A 63 2.47 -6.05 17.00
CA ALA A 63 3.84 -6.35 17.45
C ALA A 63 4.73 -6.70 16.26
N GLY A 64 4.17 -7.41 15.29
CA GLY A 64 4.77 -7.61 13.96
C GLY A 64 5.10 -6.28 13.31
N LEU A 65 4.14 -5.35 13.28
CA LEU A 65 4.31 -4.04 12.68
C LEU A 65 5.45 -3.25 13.33
N LEU A 66 5.46 -3.15 14.66
CA LEU A 66 6.51 -2.44 15.40
C LEU A 66 7.88 -3.04 15.13
N THR A 67 7.97 -4.37 15.02
CA THR A 67 9.21 -5.07 14.67
C THR A 67 9.66 -4.73 13.25
N LEU A 68 8.73 -4.76 12.27
CA LEU A 68 9.00 -4.43 10.88
C LEU A 68 9.44 -2.98 10.71
N ILE A 69 8.73 -2.02 11.32
CA ILE A 69 9.09 -0.60 11.28
C ILE A 69 10.46 -0.38 11.91
N THR A 70 10.72 -0.95 13.09
CA THR A 70 12.02 -0.82 13.76
C THR A 70 13.14 -1.37 12.88
N PHE A 71 12.95 -2.56 12.30
CA PHE A 71 13.89 -3.13 11.34
C PHE A 71 14.13 -2.19 10.15
N TRP A 72 13.07 -1.66 9.53
CA TRP A 72 13.19 -0.77 8.38
C TRP A 72 13.92 0.53 8.71
N MET A 73 13.61 1.13 9.86
CA MET A 73 14.28 2.34 10.33
C MET A 73 15.77 2.09 10.58
N LEU A 74 16.12 0.95 11.20
CA LEU A 74 17.51 0.54 11.36
C LEU A 74 18.22 0.39 10.01
N MET A 75 17.60 -0.28 9.04
CA MET A 75 18.18 -0.42 7.70
C MET A 75 18.35 0.93 6.99
N MET A 76 17.39 1.84 7.13
CA MET A 76 17.45 3.18 6.56
C MET A 76 18.62 4.02 7.11
N VAL A 77 18.92 3.92 8.41
CA VAL A 77 19.97 4.74 9.04
C VAL A 77 21.36 4.10 9.03
N THR A 78 21.44 2.76 9.01
CA THR A 78 22.71 2.03 9.12
C THR A 78 23.32 1.64 7.78
N THR A 79 22.52 1.48 6.71
CA THR A 79 23.03 1.06 5.39
C THR A 79 23.24 2.24 4.46
N ASP A 80 24.23 2.15 3.58
CA ASP A 80 24.50 3.19 2.58
C ASP A 80 23.35 3.35 1.59
N THR A 81 22.80 2.23 1.12
CA THR A 81 21.62 2.22 0.26
C THR A 81 20.41 2.83 0.96
N GLY A 82 20.17 2.50 2.23
CA GLY A 82 19.10 3.08 3.03
C GLY A 82 19.23 4.59 3.16
N ARG A 83 20.42 5.08 3.52
CA ARG A 83 20.68 6.53 3.64
C ARG A 83 20.56 7.27 2.32
N SER A 84 20.98 6.66 1.20
CA SER A 84 20.80 7.23 -0.14
C SER A 84 19.32 7.34 -0.50
N ASN A 85 18.59 6.23 -0.37
CA ASN A 85 17.14 6.20 -0.63
C ASN A 85 16.39 7.21 0.24
N PHE A 86 16.75 7.34 1.52
CA PHE A 86 16.14 8.30 2.42
C PHE A 86 16.34 9.75 1.93
N ARG A 87 17.50 10.09 1.39
CA ARG A 87 17.73 11.43 0.81
C ARG A 87 16.90 11.67 -0.45
N GLU A 88 16.71 10.64 -1.27
CA GLU A 88 15.94 10.73 -2.52
C GLU A 88 14.44 10.92 -2.29
N ILE A 89 13.89 10.34 -1.21
CA ILE A 89 12.47 10.51 -0.88
C ILE A 89 12.15 11.88 -0.31
N LEU A 90 13.12 12.63 0.21
CA LEU A 90 12.87 13.94 0.81
C LEU A 90 12.27 14.91 -0.24
N PRO A 91 11.26 15.71 0.16
CA PRO A 91 10.74 16.78 -0.68
C PRO A 91 11.84 17.79 -0.99
N THR A 92 11.90 18.19 -2.26
CA THR A 92 12.84 19.16 -2.79
C THR A 92 12.09 20.37 -3.34
N LYS A 93 12.78 21.48 -3.60
CA LYS A 93 12.18 22.63 -4.27
C LYS A 93 11.63 22.27 -5.66
N GLY A 94 12.23 21.30 -6.34
CA GLY A 94 11.75 20.79 -7.62
C GLY A 94 10.38 20.13 -7.53
N ASP A 95 10.02 19.55 -6.38
CA ASP A 95 8.71 18.94 -6.17
C ASP A 95 7.59 20.01 -6.09
N VAL A 96 7.88 21.19 -5.52
CA VAL A 96 6.95 22.33 -5.49
C VAL A 96 6.75 22.91 -6.89
N VAL A 97 7.83 23.08 -7.65
CA VAL A 97 7.75 23.53 -9.05
C VAL A 97 6.95 22.54 -9.88
N ALA A 98 7.16 21.23 -9.65
CA ALA A 98 6.42 20.17 -10.31
C ALA A 98 4.93 20.25 -10.03
N PHE A 99 4.53 20.41 -8.77
CA PHE A 99 3.13 20.58 -8.37
C PHE A 99 2.47 21.77 -9.09
N VAL A 100 3.12 22.94 -9.09
CA VAL A 100 2.58 24.14 -9.75
C VAL A 100 2.43 23.94 -11.26
N GLN A 101 3.42 23.32 -11.92
CA GLN A 101 3.33 23.03 -13.35
C GLN A 101 2.27 21.97 -13.65
N ASP A 102 2.10 20.96 -12.81
CA ASP A 102 1.08 19.92 -12.97
C ASP A 102 -0.33 20.53 -12.87
N ILE A 103 -0.55 21.48 -11.95
CA ILE A 103 -1.79 22.29 -11.91
C ILE A 103 -1.98 23.08 -13.22
N LYS A 104 -0.93 23.76 -13.70
CA LYS A 104 -1.02 24.51 -14.97
C LYS A 104 -1.36 23.57 -16.14
N PHE A 105 -0.75 22.39 -16.18
CA PHE A 105 -1.01 21.38 -17.20
C PHE A 105 -2.47 20.90 -17.16
N VAL A 106 -2.99 20.54 -15.97
CA VAL A 106 -4.40 20.13 -15.80
C VAL A 106 -5.36 21.25 -16.21
N LEU A 107 -5.00 22.52 -15.97
CA LEU A 107 -5.78 23.68 -16.39
C LEU A 107 -5.57 24.07 -17.87
N GLY A 108 -4.82 23.29 -18.66
CA GLY A 108 -4.53 23.57 -20.06
C GLY A 108 -3.63 24.80 -20.30
N ARG A 109 -2.89 25.23 -19.28
CA ARG A 109 -1.96 26.38 -19.29
C ARG A 109 -0.49 25.98 -19.40
N ALA A 110 -0.21 24.70 -19.59
CA ALA A 110 1.10 24.17 -19.90
C ALA A 110 0.94 22.99 -20.86
N ASP A 111 1.81 22.90 -21.86
CA ASP A 111 1.75 21.85 -22.87
C ASP A 111 2.23 20.50 -22.35
N GLU A 112 3.07 20.49 -21.31
CA GLU A 112 3.61 19.28 -20.71
C GLU A 112 3.71 19.35 -19.18
N ARG A 113 3.62 18.18 -18.53
CA ARG A 113 3.87 18.02 -17.09
C ARG A 113 5.33 18.23 -16.73
N HIS A 114 5.65 18.60 -15.50
CA HIS A 114 7.04 18.67 -15.04
C HIS A 114 7.69 17.27 -14.98
N PRO A 115 8.99 17.08 -15.24
CA PRO A 115 9.68 15.79 -15.13
C PRO A 115 9.43 15.04 -13.81
N ASN A 116 9.47 15.74 -12.68
CA ASN A 116 9.16 15.17 -11.35
C ASN A 116 7.68 14.75 -11.15
N ALA A 117 6.80 14.95 -12.13
CA ALA A 117 5.41 14.47 -12.14
C ALA A 117 5.19 13.30 -13.13
N ARG A 118 6.23 12.90 -13.88
CA ARG A 118 6.13 11.96 -15.03
C ARG A 118 6.41 10.49 -14.68
N GLN A 119 6.04 10.03 -13.48
CA GLN A 119 6.35 8.65 -13.03
C GLN A 119 5.79 7.54 -13.94
N PHE A 120 4.75 7.81 -14.73
CA PHE A 120 4.09 6.85 -15.61
C PHE A 120 3.95 7.31 -17.06
N ALA A 121 4.73 8.32 -17.48
CA ALA A 121 4.49 9.03 -18.73
C ALA A 121 5.33 8.57 -19.94
N GLY A 122 5.88 7.34 -19.92
CA GLY A 122 6.54 6.78 -21.10
C GLY A 122 8.02 7.13 -21.28
N TYR A 123 8.67 7.80 -20.32
CA TYR A 123 10.07 8.26 -20.39
C TYR A 123 11.05 7.27 -19.76
N LYS A 124 12.31 7.23 -20.22
CA LYS A 124 13.29 6.22 -19.78
C LYS A 124 13.45 6.18 -18.25
N ALA A 125 13.80 5.01 -17.72
CA ALA A 125 13.86 4.76 -16.28
C ALA A 125 14.89 5.63 -15.52
N ASP A 126 15.94 6.07 -16.21
CA ASP A 126 16.97 7.01 -15.76
C ASP A 126 16.50 8.48 -15.79
N GLU A 127 15.58 8.82 -16.70
CA GLU A 127 14.99 10.16 -16.84
C GLU A 127 13.80 10.38 -15.90
N VAL A 128 13.13 9.31 -15.48
CA VAL A 128 12.02 9.35 -14.52
C VAL A 128 12.57 9.32 -13.10
N PRO A 129 12.15 10.18 -12.16
CA PRO A 129 12.60 10.11 -10.77
C PRO A 129 12.24 8.78 -10.12
N LEU A 130 12.92 8.40 -9.02
CA LEU A 130 12.57 7.22 -8.23
C LEU A 130 11.09 7.27 -7.76
N LEU A 131 10.67 8.45 -7.31
CA LEU A 131 9.31 8.77 -6.91
C LEU A 131 8.93 10.12 -7.51
N SER A 132 7.74 10.22 -8.09
CA SER A 132 7.15 11.52 -8.40
C SER A 132 6.92 12.34 -7.13
N TYR A 133 6.66 13.64 -7.27
CA TYR A 133 6.23 14.47 -6.14
C TYR A 133 4.98 13.88 -5.44
N ILE A 134 4.05 13.29 -6.20
CA ILE A 134 2.87 12.58 -5.69
C ILE A 134 3.32 11.34 -4.90
N GLY A 135 4.17 10.50 -5.49
CA GLY A 135 4.69 9.30 -4.83
C GLY A 135 5.44 9.60 -3.54
N LYS A 136 6.24 10.67 -3.51
CA LYS A 136 6.87 11.17 -2.27
C LYS A 136 5.81 11.61 -1.25
N GLY A 137 4.79 12.34 -1.68
CA GLY A 137 3.66 12.73 -0.83
C GLY A 137 2.98 11.51 -0.18
N VAL A 138 2.65 10.49 -0.97
CA VAL A 138 2.05 9.23 -0.48
C VAL A 138 2.97 8.54 0.54
N VAL A 139 4.27 8.44 0.26
CA VAL A 139 5.24 7.86 1.21
C VAL A 139 5.24 8.61 2.54
N PHE A 140 5.21 9.94 2.52
CA PHE A 140 5.20 10.75 3.74
C PHE A 140 3.89 10.68 4.51
N ILE A 141 2.75 10.64 3.82
CA ILE A 141 1.43 10.43 4.42
C ILE A 141 1.42 9.08 5.15
N PHE A 142 1.74 7.99 4.45
CA PHE A 142 1.78 6.65 5.03
C PHE A 142 2.80 6.54 6.17
N ALA A 143 4.00 7.11 6.02
CA ALA A 143 5.02 7.07 7.07
C ALA A 143 4.56 7.82 8.33
N THR A 144 3.91 8.98 8.16
CA THR A 144 3.39 9.78 9.27
C THR A 144 2.23 9.05 9.95
N GLU A 145 1.25 8.58 9.19
CA GLU A 145 0.10 7.84 9.70
C GLU A 145 0.52 6.57 10.43
N LEU A 146 1.44 5.79 9.85
CA LEU A 146 1.96 4.57 10.47
C LEU A 146 2.74 4.88 11.76
N THR A 147 3.49 5.98 11.79
CA THR A 147 4.18 6.43 13.00
C THR A 147 3.19 6.81 14.10
N LEU A 148 2.16 7.61 13.77
CA LEU A 148 1.14 8.04 14.72
C LEU A 148 0.29 6.86 15.22
N LEU A 149 -0.07 5.91 14.34
CA LEU A 149 -0.75 4.66 14.70
C LEU A 149 0.12 3.79 15.61
N SER A 150 1.41 3.66 15.32
CA SER A 150 2.34 2.90 16.16
C SER A 150 2.46 3.51 17.56
N ILE A 151 2.64 4.83 17.65
CA ILE A 151 2.74 5.53 18.94
C ILE A 151 1.44 5.41 19.71
N SER A 152 0.30 5.76 19.09
CA SER A 152 -1.00 5.69 19.75
C SER A 152 -1.37 4.25 20.13
N GLY A 153 -1.03 3.26 19.29
CA GLY A 153 -1.22 1.84 19.55
C GLY A 153 -0.43 1.36 20.77
N VAL A 154 0.84 1.75 20.90
CA VAL A 154 1.66 1.49 22.09
C VAL A 154 1.07 2.14 23.34
N LEU A 155 0.59 3.38 23.22
CA LEU A 155 -0.02 4.12 24.33
C LEU A 155 -1.30 3.42 24.85
N ILE A 156 -2.08 2.77 23.98
CA ILE A 156 -3.32 2.06 24.36
C ILE A 156 -3.15 0.54 24.55
N TRP A 157 -1.97 -0.01 24.25
CA TRP A 157 -1.71 -1.45 24.05
C TRP A 157 -2.17 -2.34 25.21
N SER A 158 -2.10 -1.84 26.42
CA SER A 158 -2.65 -2.43 27.64
C SER A 158 -2.43 -1.42 28.74
N LYS A 159 -2.93 -1.69 29.95
CA LYS A 159 -2.57 -1.03 31.21
C LYS A 159 -1.06 -1.16 31.54
N THR A 160 -0.17 -0.85 30.60
CA THR A 160 1.26 -0.66 30.84
C THR A 160 1.43 0.65 31.60
N GLY A 161 2.54 0.77 32.33
CA GLY A 161 2.82 1.95 33.17
C GLY A 161 2.67 3.30 32.44
N VAL A 162 2.68 3.33 31.10
CA VAL A 162 2.53 4.57 30.33
C VAL A 162 1.15 5.20 30.49
N VAL A 163 0.03 4.45 30.45
CA VAL A 163 -1.29 5.03 30.77
C VAL A 163 -1.37 5.44 32.24
N SER A 164 -0.63 4.76 33.14
CA SER A 164 -0.51 5.21 34.53
C SER A 164 0.25 6.54 34.66
N LEU A 165 1.12 6.90 33.70
CA LEU A 165 1.76 8.23 33.62
C LEU A 165 0.75 9.33 33.22
N PHE A 166 -0.30 8.98 32.46
CA PHE A 166 -1.32 9.93 32.00
C PHE A 166 -2.62 9.93 32.83
N ALA A 167 -2.70 9.04 33.84
CA ALA A 167 -3.57 8.97 35.03
C ALA A 167 -5.04 9.44 34.95
N THR A 168 -5.62 9.66 33.77
CA THR A 168 -7.01 10.08 33.60
C THR A 168 -7.70 9.19 32.57
N LYS A 169 -8.92 8.75 32.90
CA LYS A 169 -9.77 8.01 31.96
C LYS A 169 -9.97 8.78 30.65
N THR A 170 -10.06 10.10 30.73
CA THR A 170 -10.19 11.00 29.58
C THR A 170 -9.02 10.91 28.60
N ALA A 171 -7.77 10.92 29.10
CA ALA A 171 -6.60 10.80 28.22
C ALA A 171 -6.54 9.43 27.53
N ALA A 172 -6.84 8.35 28.25
CA ALA A 172 -6.91 7.01 27.66
C ALA A 172 -8.00 6.92 26.58
N THR A 173 -9.19 7.47 26.84
CA THR A 173 -10.28 7.56 25.86
C THR A 173 -9.87 8.36 24.62
N ALA A 174 -9.23 9.52 24.80
CA ALA A 174 -8.78 10.34 23.69
C ALA A 174 -7.78 9.60 22.77
N PHE A 175 -6.83 8.84 23.34
CA PHE A 175 -5.89 8.06 22.54
C PHE A 175 -6.54 6.89 21.79
N VAL A 176 -7.56 6.25 22.38
CA VAL A 176 -8.33 5.19 21.69
C VAL A 176 -9.08 5.78 20.49
N VAL A 177 -9.78 6.90 20.68
CA VAL A 177 -10.48 7.60 19.58
C VAL A 177 -9.50 8.03 18.50
N PHE A 178 -8.39 8.64 18.90
CA PHE A 178 -7.35 9.08 17.98
C PHE A 178 -6.76 7.91 17.17
N HIS A 179 -6.47 6.78 17.81
CA HIS A 179 -5.99 5.59 17.13
C HIS A 179 -7.02 5.03 16.14
N GLY A 180 -8.30 4.94 16.55
CA GLY A 180 -9.39 4.49 15.71
C GLY A 180 -9.59 5.37 14.46
N LEU A 181 -9.64 6.70 14.64
CA LEU A 181 -9.79 7.65 13.54
C LEU A 181 -8.57 7.66 12.60
N LEU A 182 -7.36 7.58 13.13
CA LEU A 182 -6.16 7.40 12.29
C LEU A 182 -6.22 6.09 11.50
N GLY A 183 -6.78 5.03 12.10
CA GLY A 183 -7.04 3.77 11.43
C GLY A 183 -7.97 3.95 10.23
N VAL A 184 -9.07 4.69 10.40
CA VAL A 184 -10.00 5.03 9.30
C VAL A 184 -9.31 5.78 8.17
N ILE A 185 -8.53 6.81 8.48
CA ILE A 185 -7.85 7.61 7.44
C ILE A 185 -6.82 6.73 6.68
N MET A 186 -6.01 5.96 7.39
CA MET A 186 -5.05 5.04 6.79
C MET A 186 -5.74 3.95 5.96
N LEU A 187 -6.90 3.46 6.41
CA LEU A 187 -7.72 2.51 5.65
C LEU A 187 -8.11 3.09 4.29
N MET A 188 -8.55 4.36 4.25
CA MET A 188 -8.85 5.04 2.99
C MET A 188 -7.61 5.10 2.09
N GLY A 189 -6.46 5.48 2.65
CA GLY A 189 -5.19 5.51 1.94
C GLY A 189 -4.83 4.15 1.32
N ILE A 190 -5.03 3.06 2.06
CA ILE A 190 -4.75 1.69 1.58
C ILE A 190 -5.73 1.25 0.50
N MET A 191 -7.02 1.54 0.65
CA MET A 191 -8.02 1.22 -0.38
C MET A 191 -7.68 1.95 -1.69
N PHE A 192 -7.29 3.22 -1.62
CA PHE A 192 -6.80 3.96 -2.78
C PHE A 192 -5.49 3.38 -3.34
N HIS A 193 -4.54 3.01 -2.49
CA HIS A 193 -3.28 2.39 -2.91
C HIS A 193 -3.51 1.08 -3.66
N ILE A 194 -4.40 0.21 -3.16
CA ILE A 194 -4.81 -1.02 -3.84
C ILE A 194 -5.38 -0.71 -5.22
N PHE A 195 -6.31 0.25 -5.30
CA PHE A 195 -6.95 0.64 -6.54
C PHE A 195 -5.96 1.22 -7.55
N GLU A 196 -5.16 2.21 -7.15
CA GLU A 196 -4.21 2.90 -8.03
C GLU A 196 -3.20 1.92 -8.62
N HIS A 197 -2.51 1.12 -7.81
CA HIS A 197 -1.44 0.27 -8.30
C HIS A 197 -1.93 -1.00 -9.02
N SER A 198 -3.15 -1.46 -8.73
CA SER A 198 -3.67 -2.70 -9.34
C SER A 198 -4.54 -2.43 -10.58
N PHE A 199 -5.16 -1.26 -10.65
CA PHE A 199 -6.08 -0.89 -11.73
C PHE A 199 -5.56 0.24 -12.62
N HIS A 200 -4.32 0.67 -12.44
CA HIS A 200 -3.66 1.51 -13.45
C HIS A 200 -3.60 0.77 -14.80
N PRO A 201 -3.95 1.43 -15.92
CA PRO A 201 -4.00 0.80 -17.24
C PRO A 201 -2.67 0.17 -17.68
N ALA A 202 -1.54 0.74 -17.25
CA ALA A 202 -0.23 0.19 -17.56
C ALA A 202 0.09 -1.09 -16.76
N PHE A 203 -0.42 -1.23 -15.52
CA PHE A 203 0.01 -2.26 -14.57
C PHE A 203 -1.02 -3.34 -14.31
N PHE A 204 -2.24 -3.18 -14.83
CA PHE A 204 -3.33 -4.11 -14.57
C PHE A 204 -2.95 -5.57 -14.93
N PRO A 205 -3.19 -6.56 -14.03
CA PRO A 205 -3.93 -6.45 -12.76
C PRO A 205 -3.08 -6.16 -11.51
N VAL A 206 -1.75 -6.10 -11.60
CA VAL A 206 -0.87 -5.84 -10.46
C VAL A 206 0.45 -5.24 -10.90
N GLU A 207 0.89 -4.19 -10.21
CA GLU A 207 2.20 -3.59 -10.45
C GLU A 207 3.35 -4.45 -9.92
N VAL A 208 4.07 -5.09 -10.84
CA VAL A 208 5.15 -6.04 -10.54
C VAL A 208 6.37 -5.42 -9.86
N LYS A 209 6.55 -4.08 -9.94
CA LYS A 209 7.70 -3.38 -9.33
C LYS A 209 7.77 -3.57 -7.82
N ALA A 210 6.62 -3.77 -7.16
CA ALA A 210 6.55 -3.98 -5.72
C ALA A 210 7.04 -5.38 -5.30
N PHE A 211 7.16 -6.31 -6.24
CA PHE A 211 7.45 -7.72 -5.97
C PHE A 211 8.78 -8.18 -6.57
N ILE A 212 9.09 -7.78 -7.81
CA ILE A 212 10.30 -8.20 -8.53
C ILE A 212 11.38 -7.14 -8.36
N PRO A 213 12.56 -7.48 -7.80
CA PRO A 213 13.63 -6.52 -7.61
C PRO A 213 14.29 -6.13 -8.93
N ARG A 214 14.82 -4.89 -9.01
CA ARG A 214 15.49 -4.35 -10.21
C ARG A 214 16.54 -5.29 -10.79
N SER A 215 17.36 -5.87 -9.93
CA SER A 215 18.46 -6.77 -10.33
C SER A 215 18.01 -8.04 -11.06
N GLU A 216 16.73 -8.38 -11.02
CA GLU A 216 16.15 -9.54 -11.68
C GLU A 216 15.37 -9.17 -12.96
N ILE A 217 15.30 -7.89 -13.28
CA ILE A 217 14.68 -7.38 -14.49
C ILE A 217 15.78 -7.28 -15.57
N PRO A 218 15.64 -7.97 -16.71
CA PRO A 218 16.57 -7.84 -17.82
C PRO A 218 16.53 -6.40 -18.34
N GLU A 219 17.62 -5.67 -18.22
CA GLU A 219 17.84 -4.45 -19.00
C GLU A 219 17.98 -4.89 -20.47
N SER A 220 16.99 -4.58 -21.31
CA SER A 220 17.10 -4.89 -22.73
C SER A 220 18.02 -3.86 -23.39
N HIS A 221 19.33 -4.14 -23.41
CA HIS A 221 20.32 -3.36 -24.17
C HIS A 221 20.14 -3.44 -25.70
N GLU A 222 19.14 -4.17 -26.21
CA GLU A 222 18.83 -4.18 -27.66
C GLU A 222 18.28 -2.83 -28.15
N HIS A 223 17.90 -1.92 -27.24
CA HIS A 223 17.34 -0.61 -27.57
C HIS A 223 17.82 0.50 -26.62
N ASP A 224 19.14 0.67 -26.42
CA ASP A 224 19.66 1.90 -25.77
C ASP A 224 19.23 3.19 -26.52
N ASP A 225 18.85 3.05 -27.80
CA ASP A 225 18.34 4.11 -28.68
C ASP A 225 16.81 4.34 -28.60
N ALA A 226 16.04 3.56 -27.82
CA ALA A 226 14.59 3.79 -27.72
C ALA A 226 14.29 5.03 -26.88
N GLU A 227 13.66 6.05 -27.48
CA GLU A 227 13.30 7.32 -26.81
C GLU A 227 12.25 7.17 -25.68
N THR A 228 11.61 5.99 -25.55
CA THR A 228 10.45 5.75 -24.68
C THR A 228 10.51 4.38 -23.99
N THR A 229 9.71 4.19 -22.94
CA THR A 229 9.65 2.93 -22.15
C THR A 229 8.84 1.82 -22.80
N GLY A 230 8.31 2.05 -23.99
CA GLY A 230 7.46 1.09 -24.67
C GLY A 230 6.03 1.01 -24.11
N ILE A 231 5.63 1.87 -23.16
CA ILE A 231 4.25 1.95 -22.65
C ILE A 231 3.27 2.23 -23.80
N GLU A 232 3.66 3.04 -24.77
CA GLU A 232 2.91 3.34 -25.99
C GLU A 232 2.68 2.11 -26.90
N ARG A 233 3.46 1.05 -26.71
CA ARG A 233 3.30 -0.23 -27.43
C ARG A 233 2.38 -1.20 -26.69
N LEU A 234 1.93 -0.86 -25.48
CA LEU A 234 1.00 -1.68 -24.71
C LEU A 234 -0.41 -1.53 -25.26
N THR A 235 -1.12 -2.65 -25.34
CA THR A 235 -2.56 -2.66 -25.55
C THR A 235 -3.28 -2.86 -24.23
N LEU A 236 -4.40 -2.16 -24.04
CA LEU A 236 -5.22 -2.30 -22.85
C LEU A 236 -5.77 -3.72 -22.74
N SER A 237 -5.72 -4.29 -21.53
CA SER A 237 -6.38 -5.57 -21.27
C SER A 237 -7.88 -5.46 -21.54
N ARG A 238 -8.45 -6.47 -22.19
CA ARG A 238 -9.89 -6.54 -22.55
C ARG A 238 -10.82 -6.28 -21.37
N HIS A 239 -10.42 -6.70 -20.17
CA HIS A 239 -11.23 -6.62 -18.97
C HIS A 239 -10.94 -5.39 -18.10
N TRP A 240 -9.91 -4.58 -18.44
CA TRP A 240 -9.45 -3.47 -17.61
C TRP A 240 -10.54 -2.43 -17.34
N GLY A 241 -11.25 -1.98 -18.39
CA GLY A 241 -12.25 -0.92 -18.26
C GLY A 241 -13.37 -1.27 -17.28
N TRP A 242 -14.01 -2.43 -17.48
CA TRP A 242 -15.06 -2.90 -16.57
C TRP A 242 -14.53 -3.10 -15.14
N ALA A 243 -13.37 -3.74 -14.99
CA ALA A 243 -12.80 -4.03 -13.67
C ALA A 243 -12.48 -2.73 -12.90
N THR A 244 -11.94 -1.72 -13.59
CA THR A 244 -11.62 -0.40 -13.03
C THR A 244 -12.88 0.33 -12.57
N HIS A 245 -13.96 0.31 -13.36
CA HIS A 245 -15.22 0.95 -12.97
C HIS A 245 -15.85 0.28 -11.75
N VAL A 246 -15.90 -1.06 -11.72
CA VAL A 246 -16.52 -1.80 -10.61
C VAL A 246 -15.72 -1.65 -9.33
N VAL A 247 -14.40 -1.90 -9.38
CA VAL A 247 -13.56 -1.83 -8.17
C VAL A 247 -13.35 -0.39 -7.73
N GLY A 248 -13.32 0.57 -8.65
CA GLY A 248 -13.33 2.00 -8.33
C GLY A 248 -14.60 2.40 -7.58
N ALA A 249 -15.77 1.97 -8.06
CA ALA A 249 -17.04 2.21 -7.37
C ALA A 249 -17.05 1.57 -5.97
N PHE A 250 -16.60 0.31 -5.83
CA PHE A 250 -16.50 -0.35 -4.53
C PHE A 250 -15.53 0.36 -3.58
N THR A 251 -14.41 0.85 -4.09
CA THR A 251 -13.44 1.63 -3.31
C THR A 251 -14.09 2.88 -2.74
N VAL A 252 -14.78 3.66 -3.58
CA VAL A 252 -15.47 4.88 -3.15
C VAL A 252 -16.59 4.57 -2.17
N ILE A 253 -17.45 3.59 -2.48
CA ILE A 253 -18.57 3.19 -1.60
C ILE A 253 -18.03 2.75 -0.24
N GLY A 254 -17.00 1.89 -0.20
CA GLY A 254 -16.42 1.42 1.04
C GLY A 254 -15.82 2.56 1.86
N ILE A 255 -15.04 3.46 1.23
CA ILE A 255 -14.46 4.65 1.89
C ILE A 255 -15.55 5.53 2.50
N VAL A 256 -16.57 5.90 1.71
CA VAL A 256 -17.66 6.76 2.18
C VAL A 256 -18.41 6.08 3.33
N SER A 257 -18.64 4.78 3.25
CA SER A 257 -19.34 4.02 4.29
C SER A 257 -18.55 3.94 5.58
N VAL A 258 -17.23 3.74 5.51
CA VAL A 258 -16.35 3.80 6.70
C VAL A 258 -16.39 5.19 7.32
N MET A 259 -16.28 6.24 6.50
CA MET A 259 -16.30 7.61 6.99
C MET A 259 -17.62 7.93 7.69
N VAL A 260 -18.75 7.58 7.07
CA VAL A 260 -20.08 7.78 7.64
C VAL A 260 -20.24 6.95 8.91
N GLY A 261 -19.90 5.66 8.88
CA GLY A 261 -19.94 4.79 10.05
C GLY A 261 -19.08 5.33 11.19
N SER A 262 -17.89 5.88 10.89
CA SER A 262 -16.98 6.41 11.93
C SER A 262 -17.51 7.62 12.69
N ILE A 263 -18.55 8.29 12.16
CA ILE A 263 -19.25 9.38 12.84
C ILE A 263 -20.25 8.82 13.86
N PHE A 264 -20.80 7.63 13.60
CA PHE A 264 -21.85 7.02 14.42
C PHE A 264 -21.28 5.99 15.41
N ASP A 265 -20.34 5.16 14.95
CA ASP A 265 -19.70 4.09 15.71
C ASP A 265 -18.40 4.57 16.35
N GLU A 266 -18.48 5.64 17.13
CA GLU A 266 -17.35 6.14 17.91
C GLU A 266 -16.94 5.19 19.06
N GLY A 267 -17.11 3.86 18.95
CA GLY A 267 -16.51 2.87 19.86
C GLY A 267 -16.68 3.11 21.38
N PHE A 268 -17.63 3.94 21.82
CA PHE A 268 -17.82 4.38 23.21
C PHE A 268 -19.32 4.40 23.58
N PRO A 269 -19.66 4.24 24.87
CA PRO A 269 -21.01 4.38 25.36
C PRO A 269 -21.35 5.88 25.40
N VAL A 270 -21.79 6.44 24.27
CA VAL A 270 -22.65 7.62 24.30
C VAL A 270 -23.87 7.22 25.15
N PRO A 271 -24.30 8.02 26.14
CA PRO A 271 -25.57 7.75 26.83
C PRO A 271 -26.63 7.47 25.76
N ALA A 272 -27.31 6.33 25.86
CA ALA A 272 -28.32 5.91 24.88
C ALA A 272 -29.40 7.00 24.65
N ASP A 273 -29.47 7.96 25.57
CA ASP A 273 -30.35 9.11 25.64
C ASP A 273 -29.92 10.28 24.71
N LEU A 274 -28.67 10.29 24.21
CA LEU A 274 -28.14 11.25 23.23
C LEU A 274 -27.83 10.62 21.87
N ALA A 275 -27.80 9.29 21.79
CA ALA A 275 -27.88 8.59 20.53
C ALA A 275 -29.32 8.74 20.01
N VAL A 276 -29.50 9.45 18.89
CA VAL A 276 -30.77 9.38 18.15
C VAL A 276 -30.91 7.95 17.64
N GLY A 277 -31.53 7.10 18.44
CA GLY A 277 -32.03 5.79 18.09
C GLY A 277 -30.97 4.71 17.89
N GLY A 278 -31.03 3.69 18.75
CA GLY A 278 -30.73 2.33 18.31
C GLY A 278 -31.68 1.96 17.17
N GLY A 279 -31.20 2.08 15.94
CA GLY A 279 -31.79 1.44 14.78
C GLY A 279 -30.95 0.21 14.43
N PRO A 280 -31.51 -0.79 13.73
CA PRO A 280 -30.66 -1.74 13.03
C PRO A 280 -29.70 -0.92 12.17
N THR A 281 -28.40 -1.22 12.25
CA THR A 281 -27.39 -0.79 11.30
C THR A 281 -28.06 -0.64 9.93
N ASP A 282 -28.07 0.58 9.37
CA ASP A 282 -28.73 0.81 8.08
C ASP A 282 -28.19 -0.26 7.13
N LEU A 283 -29.09 -1.03 6.51
CA LEU A 283 -28.70 -2.11 5.61
C LEU A 283 -27.67 -1.59 4.59
N LEU A 284 -27.81 -0.32 4.19
CA LEU A 284 -26.87 0.39 3.34
C LEU A 284 -25.48 0.55 3.97
N LEU A 285 -25.38 0.94 5.25
CA LEU A 285 -24.12 1.07 5.96
C LEU A 285 -23.44 -0.29 6.15
N THR A 286 -24.20 -1.33 6.53
CA THR A 286 -23.69 -2.70 6.63
C THR A 286 -23.14 -3.19 5.29
N ILE A 287 -23.90 -3.02 4.20
CA ILE A 287 -23.44 -3.38 2.86
C ILE A 287 -22.19 -2.59 2.49
N GLY A 288 -22.19 -1.28 2.72
CA GLY A 288 -21.09 -0.39 2.39
C GLY A 288 -19.78 -0.74 3.11
N ILE A 289 -19.85 -0.99 4.42
CA ILE A 289 -18.69 -1.42 5.22
C ILE A 289 -18.17 -2.80 4.75
N ASN A 290 -19.07 -3.73 4.45
CA ASN A 290 -18.68 -5.04 3.89
C ASN A 290 -18.07 -4.92 2.48
N ILE A 291 -18.52 -3.96 1.65
CA ILE A 291 -17.86 -3.63 0.38
C ILE A 291 -16.43 -3.11 0.66
N GLY A 292 -16.22 -2.31 1.70
CA GLY A 292 -14.89 -1.89 2.14
C GLY A 292 -13.99 -3.09 2.48
N VAL A 293 -14.50 -4.04 3.28
CA VAL A 293 -13.80 -5.30 3.59
C VAL A 293 -13.49 -6.11 2.33
N PHE A 294 -14.40 -6.15 1.35
CA PHE A 294 -14.17 -6.83 0.08
C PHE A 294 -12.99 -6.21 -0.70
N VAL A 295 -12.87 -4.88 -0.73
CA VAL A 295 -11.73 -4.21 -1.38
C VAL A 295 -10.41 -4.57 -0.69
N LEU A 296 -10.38 -4.66 0.64
CA LEU A 296 -9.21 -5.12 1.37
C LEU A 296 -8.86 -6.58 1.05
N PHE A 297 -9.86 -7.46 0.99
CA PHE A 297 -9.65 -8.85 0.63
C PHE A 297 -9.11 -9.00 -0.79
N LEU A 298 -9.63 -8.22 -1.74
CA LEU A 298 -9.10 -8.13 -3.10
C LEU A 298 -7.64 -7.67 -3.09
N GLY A 299 -7.30 -6.65 -2.31
CA GLY A 299 -5.91 -6.22 -2.10
C GLY A 299 -4.99 -7.33 -1.59
N MET A 300 -5.44 -8.09 -0.59
CA MET A 300 -4.69 -9.25 -0.07
C MET A 300 -4.49 -10.33 -1.15
N VAL A 301 -5.51 -10.62 -1.95
CA VAL A 301 -5.42 -11.57 -3.07
C VAL A 301 -4.41 -11.08 -4.13
N LEU A 302 -4.45 -9.80 -4.49
CA LEU A 302 -3.54 -9.20 -5.45
C LEU A 302 -2.09 -9.19 -4.93
N GLN A 303 -1.91 -8.93 -3.64
CA GLN A 303 -0.64 -9.05 -2.93
C GLN A 303 -0.08 -10.49 -3.00
N MET A 304 -0.92 -11.51 -2.79
CA MET A 304 -0.52 -12.91 -2.97
C MET A 304 -0.20 -13.22 -4.44
N TYR A 305 -0.99 -12.71 -5.36
CA TYR A 305 -0.80 -12.90 -6.80
C TYR A 305 0.53 -12.30 -7.29
N GLY A 306 0.88 -11.09 -6.86
CA GLY A 306 2.18 -10.47 -7.15
C GLY A 306 3.37 -11.29 -6.66
N ASN A 307 3.27 -11.87 -5.46
CA ASN A 307 4.30 -12.78 -4.94
C ASN A 307 4.38 -14.10 -5.74
N LEU A 308 3.25 -14.64 -6.20
CA LEU A 308 3.24 -15.80 -7.08
C LEU A 308 3.91 -15.49 -8.43
N LEU A 309 3.70 -14.30 -8.99
CA LEU A 309 4.38 -13.85 -10.21
C LEU A 309 5.90 -13.77 -9.99
N ARG A 310 6.34 -13.19 -8.87
CA ARG A 310 7.76 -13.16 -8.49
C ARG A 310 8.36 -14.57 -8.44
N VAL A 311 7.71 -15.52 -7.77
CA VAL A 311 8.21 -16.91 -7.68
C VAL A 311 8.30 -17.56 -9.06
N ARG A 312 7.30 -17.33 -9.94
CA ARG A 312 7.32 -17.84 -11.32
C ARG A 312 8.47 -17.23 -12.11
N TRP A 313 8.70 -15.92 -11.97
CA TRP A 313 9.78 -15.19 -12.61
C TRP A 313 11.17 -15.72 -12.18
N GLU A 314 11.40 -15.84 -10.88
CA GLU A 314 12.65 -16.37 -10.33
C GLU A 314 12.93 -17.80 -10.85
N ARG A 315 11.89 -18.64 -10.99
CA ARG A 315 12.01 -19.98 -11.58
C ARG A 315 12.39 -19.93 -13.06
N GLN A 316 11.78 -19.05 -13.85
CA GLN A 316 12.10 -18.89 -15.27
C GLN A 316 13.55 -18.41 -15.47
N LEU A 317 14.01 -17.45 -14.67
CA LEU A 317 15.40 -16.98 -14.70
C LEU A 317 16.40 -18.09 -14.38
N LYS A 318 16.12 -18.91 -13.36
CA LYS A 318 16.96 -20.07 -13.02
C LYS A 318 17.06 -21.05 -14.18
N THR A 319 15.92 -21.41 -14.80
CA THR A 319 15.90 -22.30 -15.96
C THR A 319 16.69 -21.73 -17.14
N ARG A 320 16.55 -20.42 -17.43
CA ARG A 320 17.29 -19.76 -18.50
C ARG A 320 18.81 -19.78 -18.24
N ARG A 321 19.24 -19.46 -17.02
CA ARG A 321 20.65 -19.51 -16.60
C ARG A 321 21.24 -20.92 -16.72
N SER A 322 20.48 -21.94 -16.30
CA SER A 322 20.90 -23.34 -16.43
C SER A 322 21.08 -23.77 -17.89
N ARG A 323 20.18 -23.36 -18.79
CA ARG A 323 20.30 -23.67 -20.23
C ARG A 323 21.50 -22.98 -20.88
N THR A 324 21.72 -21.70 -20.59
CA THR A 324 22.93 -21.00 -21.09
C THR A 324 24.23 -21.60 -20.56
N ALA A 325 24.23 -22.15 -19.33
CA ALA A 325 25.42 -22.80 -18.77
C ALA A 325 25.70 -24.16 -19.44
N THR A 326 24.67 -24.93 -19.80
CA THR A 326 24.82 -26.20 -20.53
C THR A 326 25.21 -26.01 -21.99
N ASP A 327 24.72 -24.95 -22.63
CA ASP A 327 25.03 -24.66 -24.04
C ASP A 327 26.44 -24.03 -24.19
N GLY A 328 26.92 -23.30 -23.18
CA GLY A 328 28.26 -22.71 -23.15
C GLY A 328 29.41 -23.68 -22.86
N SER A 329 29.11 -24.88 -22.32
CA SER A 329 30.11 -25.93 -22.06
C SER A 329 30.41 -26.84 -23.26
N GLY A 330 29.72 -26.66 -24.39
CA GLY A 330 29.82 -27.55 -25.56
C GLY A 330 30.77 -27.11 -26.68
N ASN A 331 31.55 -26.04 -26.52
CA ASN A 331 32.36 -25.50 -27.62
C ASN A 331 33.82 -25.16 -27.26
N ARG A 332 34.47 -26.02 -26.47
CA ARG A 332 35.93 -26.02 -26.32
C ARG A 332 36.46 -27.44 -26.50
N SER A 333 37.39 -27.58 -27.45
CA SER A 333 38.06 -28.76 -28.02
C SER A 333 37.19 -29.55 -29.00
N ASP A 334 37.52 -29.67 -30.30
CA ASP A 334 38.83 -30.09 -30.81
C ASP A 334 39.35 -29.23 -31.98
N ASP A 335 40.54 -28.66 -31.81
CA ASP A 335 41.51 -28.34 -32.88
C ASP A 335 42.61 -29.42 -32.84
#